data_AF-A0A2G9UI94-F1
#
_entry.id   AF-A0A2G9UI94-F1
#
_cell.length_a   1.000
_cell.length_b   1.000
_cell.length_c   1.000
_cell.angle_alpha   90.00
_cell.angle_beta   90.00
_cell.angle_gamma   90.00
#
_symmetry.space_group_name_H-M   'P 1'
#
loop_
_entity.id
_entity.type
_entity.pdbx_description
1 polymer ?
#
loop_
_entity_poly.entity_id
_entity_poly.type
_entity_poly.pdbx_seq_one_letter_code
_entity_poly.pdbx_strand_id
1 'polypeptide(L)'
;MDALFQYVFNHYAWLIDSYMINYFTLDLWSALPSSWQSAFENAESPAASAVILVGCCYHKLSVHHGEGIAEICDKSSTPVSGFPLSSKYGSIELSYAARDLACHGNERFAEQLLERPRDKFRIQCFRAAVEWVIAHHKDHEIRRQRSALVLSSVATEEGMTFEEYVEHALTRHPEIAEAVNEQPRDKFRIQCFRAAVEWVIANHKDHEIRRQRSALVLSSVASTEGMTFEEYVEHALTRHPEIAEAVNEQVRCDERVRRFVDHVEYEWRRFL
;
A
#
# COMPACT_ATOMS: atom_id res chain seq x y z
N MET A 1 13.00 -20.02 -27.68
CA MET A 1 13.57 -19.46 -26.43
C MET A 1 14.78 -20.33 -26.10
N ASP A 2 15.93 -19.72 -25.85
CA ASP A 2 17.22 -20.43 -25.78
C ASP A 2 17.25 -21.46 -24.64
N ALA A 3 17.78 -22.66 -24.88
CA ALA A 3 17.81 -23.74 -23.88
C ALA A 3 18.59 -23.33 -22.62
N LEU A 4 19.62 -22.48 -22.81
CA LEU A 4 20.37 -21.86 -21.73
C LEU A 4 19.50 -20.92 -20.89
N PHE A 5 18.68 -20.08 -21.55
CA PHE A 5 17.80 -19.15 -20.87
C PHE A 5 16.74 -19.88 -20.03
N GLN A 6 16.15 -20.94 -20.58
CA GLN A 6 15.17 -21.75 -19.86
C GLN A 6 15.80 -22.49 -18.66
N TYR A 7 17.03 -22.99 -18.81
CA TYR A 7 17.77 -23.62 -17.73
C TYR A 7 18.07 -22.65 -16.58
N VAL A 8 18.56 -21.44 -16.91
CA VAL A 8 18.88 -20.38 -15.94
C VAL A 8 17.61 -19.91 -15.23
N PHE A 9 16.54 -19.66 -15.97
CA PHE A 9 15.26 -19.24 -15.39
C PHE A 9 14.71 -20.31 -14.43
N ASN A 10 14.66 -21.57 -14.84
CA ASN A 10 14.12 -22.64 -14.00
C ASN A 10 14.94 -22.88 -12.71
N HIS A 11 16.26 -22.66 -12.73
CA HIS A 11 17.13 -22.91 -11.57
C HIS A 11 17.35 -21.68 -10.69
N TYR A 12 17.23 -20.47 -11.23
CA TYR A 12 17.59 -19.23 -10.54
C TYR A 12 16.47 -18.18 -10.53
N ALA A 13 15.24 -18.53 -10.93
CA ALA A 13 14.08 -17.64 -10.83
C ALA A 13 13.91 -17.07 -9.41
N TRP A 14 14.16 -17.87 -8.37
CA TRP A 14 14.08 -17.42 -6.97
C TRP A 14 15.01 -16.23 -6.65
N LEU A 15 16.15 -16.12 -7.34
CA LEU A 15 17.08 -15.00 -7.20
C LEU A 15 16.61 -13.79 -8.01
N ILE A 16 16.10 -14.04 -9.23
CA ILE A 16 15.54 -13.01 -10.12
C ILE A 16 14.28 -12.37 -9.50
N ASP A 17 13.48 -13.17 -8.81
CA ASP A 17 12.22 -12.78 -8.16
C ASP A 17 12.41 -12.31 -6.71
N SER A 18 13.65 -12.22 -6.23
CA SER A 18 13.95 -11.81 -4.87
C SER A 18 13.93 -10.28 -4.71
N TYR A 19 13.31 -9.79 -3.64
CA TYR A 19 13.38 -8.37 -3.28
C TYR A 19 14.72 -8.06 -2.60
N MET A 20 15.23 -6.83 -2.74
CA MET A 20 16.51 -6.44 -2.13
C MET A 20 16.53 -6.67 -0.61
N ILE A 21 15.41 -6.45 0.09
CA ILE A 21 15.34 -6.72 1.53
C ILE A 21 15.60 -8.22 1.84
N ASN A 22 15.18 -9.13 0.95
CA ASN A 22 15.37 -10.56 1.12
C ASN A 22 16.84 -10.95 1.11
N TYR A 23 17.71 -10.22 0.43
CA TYR A 23 19.15 -10.49 0.48
C TYR A 23 19.69 -10.42 1.90
N PHE A 24 19.27 -9.40 2.66
CA PHE A 24 19.71 -9.19 4.04
C PHE A 24 18.91 -10.00 5.04
N THR A 25 17.61 -10.22 4.79
CA THR A 25 16.74 -10.92 5.75
C THR A 25 16.71 -12.44 5.58
N LEU A 26 17.00 -12.95 4.38
CA LEU A 26 16.99 -14.39 4.06
C LEU A 26 18.38 -14.93 3.70
N ASP A 27 19.43 -14.13 3.90
CA ASP A 27 20.82 -14.49 3.61
C ASP A 27 20.99 -15.13 2.22
N LEU A 28 20.49 -14.44 1.19
CA LEU A 28 20.46 -14.98 -0.18
C LEU A 28 21.88 -15.23 -0.73
N TRP A 29 22.91 -14.57 -0.18
CA TRP A 29 24.30 -14.85 -0.51
C TRP A 29 24.64 -16.31 -0.25
N SER A 30 24.34 -16.81 0.95
CA SER A 30 24.57 -18.21 1.34
C SER A 30 23.73 -19.21 0.54
N ALA A 31 22.62 -18.76 -0.05
CA ALA A 31 21.77 -19.58 -0.92
C ALA A 31 22.29 -19.71 -2.37
N LEU A 32 23.26 -18.88 -2.78
CA LEU A 32 23.89 -19.02 -4.10
C LEU A 32 24.70 -20.32 -4.20
N PRO A 33 24.91 -20.88 -5.41
CA PRO A 33 25.84 -21.99 -5.59
C PRO A 33 27.23 -21.62 -5.08
N SER A 34 27.89 -22.55 -4.39
CA SER A 34 29.22 -22.33 -3.82
C SER A 34 30.25 -21.90 -4.87
N SER A 35 30.12 -22.39 -6.11
CA SER A 35 30.97 -21.97 -7.24
C SER A 35 30.80 -20.49 -7.60
N TRP A 36 29.61 -19.92 -7.44
CA TRP A 36 29.34 -18.50 -7.69
C TRP A 36 29.84 -17.65 -6.53
N GLN A 37 29.61 -18.09 -5.29
CA GLN A 37 30.17 -17.44 -4.11
C GLN A 37 31.69 -17.34 -4.25
N SER A 38 32.39 -18.45 -4.49
CA SER A 38 33.85 -18.42 -4.65
C SER A 38 34.33 -17.57 -5.85
N ALA A 39 33.57 -17.55 -6.94
CA ALA A 39 33.91 -16.74 -8.11
C ALA A 39 33.73 -15.23 -7.88
N PHE A 40 32.76 -14.82 -7.05
CA PHE A 40 32.42 -13.42 -6.81
C PHE A 40 32.94 -12.85 -5.49
N GLU A 41 33.20 -13.68 -4.48
CA GLU A 41 33.67 -13.29 -3.14
C GLU A 41 34.98 -12.51 -3.19
N ASN A 42 35.85 -12.83 -4.15
CA ASN A 42 37.17 -12.22 -4.34
C ASN A 42 37.38 -11.70 -5.77
N ALA A 43 36.29 -11.42 -6.50
CA ALA A 43 36.39 -10.92 -7.87
C ALA A 43 36.91 -9.48 -7.88
N GLU A 44 38.21 -9.31 -8.13
CA GLU A 44 38.81 -8.00 -8.42
C GLU A 44 38.86 -7.78 -9.93
N SER A 45 38.20 -6.73 -10.43
CA SER A 45 38.31 -6.29 -11.82
C SER A 45 38.81 -4.84 -11.86
N PRO A 46 39.88 -4.55 -12.62
CA PRO A 46 40.32 -3.16 -12.80
C PRO A 46 39.30 -2.31 -13.60
N ALA A 47 38.30 -2.95 -14.22
CA ALA A 47 37.21 -2.27 -14.92
C ALA A 47 35.89 -2.23 -14.12
N ALA A 48 35.78 -2.98 -13.01
CA ALA A 48 34.56 -3.04 -12.21
C ALA A 48 34.91 -3.23 -10.73
N SER A 49 34.60 -2.21 -9.92
CA SER A 49 34.88 -2.21 -8.48
C SER A 49 33.76 -2.83 -7.63
N ALA A 50 32.60 -3.12 -8.22
CA ALA A 50 31.47 -3.78 -7.55
C ALA A 50 30.50 -4.41 -8.56
N VAL A 51 29.85 -5.50 -8.17
CA VAL A 51 28.64 -6.02 -8.81
C VAL A 51 27.45 -5.56 -7.98
N ILE A 52 26.64 -4.64 -8.51
CA ILE A 52 25.45 -4.11 -7.84
C ILE A 52 24.23 -4.81 -8.43
N LEU A 53 23.57 -5.68 -7.65
CA LEU A 53 22.24 -6.16 -7.98
C LEU A 53 21.24 -5.01 -7.79
N VAL A 54 20.85 -4.36 -8.89
CA VAL A 54 19.82 -3.33 -8.88
C VAL A 54 18.46 -4.01 -8.97
N GLY A 55 17.78 -4.16 -7.83
CA GLY A 55 16.36 -4.55 -7.81
C GLY A 55 15.48 -3.53 -8.55
N CYS A 56 14.22 -3.88 -8.80
CA CYS A 56 13.18 -3.09 -9.52
C CYS A 56 12.92 -1.66 -8.98
N CYS A 57 13.67 -1.19 -7.99
CA CYS A 57 13.55 0.09 -7.30
C CYS A 57 14.01 1.30 -8.11
N TYR A 58 14.04 1.26 -9.46
CA TYR A 58 14.37 2.43 -10.30
C TYR A 58 13.52 3.66 -9.96
N HIS A 59 12.32 3.45 -9.41
CA HIS A 59 11.47 4.51 -8.88
C HIS A 59 12.11 5.33 -7.74
N LYS A 60 12.98 4.73 -6.91
CA LYS A 60 13.68 5.40 -5.78
C LYS A 60 14.97 6.09 -6.20
N LEU A 61 15.59 5.67 -7.31
CA LEU A 61 16.82 6.26 -7.84
C LEU A 61 16.59 7.59 -8.57
N SER A 62 15.33 7.95 -8.83
CA SER A 62 14.93 9.01 -9.75
C SER A 62 14.13 10.13 -9.09
N VAL A 63 14.47 10.48 -7.84
CA VAL A 63 13.72 11.47 -7.06
C VAL A 63 14.57 12.73 -6.86
N HIS A 64 14.17 13.84 -7.48
CA HIS A 64 14.41 15.15 -6.86
C HIS A 64 13.51 15.23 -5.63
N HIS A 65 14.10 15.36 -4.44
CA HIS A 65 13.36 15.63 -3.20
C HIS A 65 12.73 17.03 -3.24
N GLY A 66 11.59 17.17 -3.92
CA GLY A 66 10.60 18.21 -3.65
C GLY A 66 9.44 17.51 -2.97
N GLU A 67 9.40 17.41 -1.64
CA GLU A 67 9.14 18.54 -0.75
C GLU A 67 10.28 18.74 0.27
N GLY A 68 11.17 19.71 0.08
CA GLY A 68 12.04 20.16 1.18
C GLY A 68 13.40 20.77 0.86
N ILE A 69 13.99 20.60 -0.33
CA ILE A 69 15.30 21.23 -0.61
C ILE A 69 15.29 21.84 -2.00
N ALA A 70 14.70 23.03 -2.10
CA ALA A 70 15.11 23.99 -3.10
C ALA A 70 16.37 24.68 -2.57
N GLU A 71 17.54 24.31 -3.08
CA GLU A 71 18.54 25.28 -3.52
C GLU A 71 19.83 24.63 -4.06
N ILE A 72 20.29 25.21 -5.16
CA ILE A 72 21.58 25.03 -5.85
C ILE A 72 21.69 23.73 -6.68
N CYS A 73 21.08 23.76 -7.87
CA CYS A 73 21.76 23.19 -9.05
C CYS A 73 21.58 24.11 -10.25
N ASP A 74 22.73 24.38 -10.87
CA ASP A 74 22.95 25.32 -11.97
C ASP A 74 22.13 24.95 -13.21
N LYS A 75 21.54 25.97 -13.88
CA LYS A 75 20.57 25.83 -14.99
C LYS A 75 21.22 25.46 -16.34
N SER A 76 22.41 24.86 -16.34
CA SER A 76 23.26 24.77 -17.55
C SER A 76 23.54 23.37 -18.08
N SER A 77 23.07 22.30 -17.43
CA SER A 77 23.09 20.94 -18.02
C SER A 77 21.93 20.13 -17.48
N THR A 78 21.09 19.58 -18.34
CA THR A 78 19.94 18.73 -17.96
C THR A 78 20.36 17.26 -17.87
N PRO A 79 20.45 16.63 -16.69
CA PRO A 79 20.34 15.19 -16.61
C PRO A 79 18.86 14.86 -16.40
N VAL A 80 18.25 14.16 -17.35
CA VAL A 80 16.90 13.60 -17.21
C VAL A 80 16.96 12.52 -16.13
N SER A 81 16.77 12.92 -14.86
CA SER A 81 16.59 11.98 -13.77
C SER A 81 15.10 11.56 -13.78
N GLY A 82 14.85 10.29 -14.09
CA GLY A 82 13.50 9.78 -14.31
C GLY A 82 13.47 8.26 -14.38
N PHE A 83 12.30 7.68 -14.12
CA PHE A 83 12.08 6.25 -14.29
C PHE A 83 12.42 5.87 -15.75
N PRO A 84 13.24 4.84 -16.00
CA PRO A 84 13.75 4.55 -17.34
C PRO A 84 12.60 4.09 -18.25
N LEU A 85 12.04 5.03 -18.99
CA LEU A 85 11.02 4.79 -20.01
C LEU A 85 11.70 4.63 -21.38
N SER A 86 11.12 3.77 -22.22
CA SER A 86 11.54 3.69 -23.62
C SER A 86 11.39 5.05 -24.32
N SER A 87 12.17 5.29 -25.38
CA SER A 87 12.16 6.56 -26.13
C SER A 87 10.77 7.00 -26.59
N LYS A 88 9.88 6.04 -26.88
CA LYS A 88 8.47 6.26 -27.22
C LYS A 88 7.68 6.98 -26.12
N TYR A 89 8.04 6.79 -24.86
CA TYR A 89 7.38 7.33 -23.68
C TYR A 89 8.25 8.34 -22.92
N GLY A 90 9.33 8.82 -23.53
CA GLY A 90 10.30 9.73 -22.88
C GLY A 90 9.72 11.08 -22.45
N SER A 91 8.52 11.44 -22.92
CA SER A 91 7.78 12.63 -22.51
C SER A 91 6.77 12.39 -21.38
N ILE A 92 6.63 11.15 -20.89
CA ILE A 92 5.69 10.81 -19.82
C ILE A 92 6.40 10.93 -18.47
N GLU A 93 5.87 11.78 -17.61
CA GLU A 93 6.28 11.86 -16.20
C GLU A 93 5.37 10.99 -15.34
N LEU A 94 5.94 10.04 -14.61
CA LEU A 94 5.21 9.21 -13.65
C LEU A 94 5.37 9.78 -12.24
N SER A 95 4.25 9.93 -11.51
CA SER A 95 4.28 10.33 -10.10
C SER A 95 5.06 9.32 -9.25
N TYR A 96 5.52 9.72 -8.06
CA TYR A 96 6.18 8.78 -7.14
C TYR A 96 5.29 7.55 -6.86
N ALA A 97 4.01 7.77 -6.55
CA ALA A 97 3.05 6.71 -6.31
C ALA A 97 2.84 5.80 -7.53
N ALA A 98 2.77 6.35 -8.74
CA ALA A 98 2.61 5.56 -9.96
C ALA A 98 3.85 4.69 -10.24
N ARG A 99 5.06 5.21 -9.97
CA ARG A 99 6.30 4.44 -10.12
C ARG A 99 6.43 3.36 -9.06
N ASP A 100 6.06 3.65 -7.81
CA ASP A 100 6.03 2.69 -6.70
C ASP A 100 5.04 1.54 -7.01
N LEU A 101 3.82 1.86 -7.45
CA LEU A 101 2.80 0.89 -7.87
C LEU A 101 3.22 0.03 -9.06
N ALA A 102 3.98 0.58 -10.01
CA ALA A 102 4.48 -0.16 -11.17
C ALA A 102 5.60 -1.16 -10.79
N CYS A 103 6.28 -0.95 -9.67
CA CYS A 103 7.34 -1.82 -9.17
C CYS A 103 6.83 -2.99 -8.33
N HIS A 104 5.55 -2.97 -7.95
CA HIS A 104 4.88 -4.07 -7.26
C HIS A 104 4.12 -4.95 -8.26
N GLY A 105 4.38 -6.26 -8.24
CA GLY A 105 3.59 -7.24 -8.99
C GLY A 105 2.17 -7.33 -8.41
N ASN A 106 1.29 -6.43 -8.86
CA ASN A 106 -0.08 -6.31 -8.38
C ASN A 106 -0.88 -7.59 -8.61
N GLU A 107 -0.55 -8.36 -9.65
CA GLU A 107 -1.15 -9.66 -9.95
C GLU A 107 -0.92 -10.65 -8.81
N ARG A 108 0.34 -10.77 -8.35
CA ARG A 108 0.69 -11.67 -7.24
C ARG A 108 0.10 -11.19 -5.92
N PHE A 109 0.03 -9.88 -5.71
CA PHE A 109 -0.64 -9.32 -4.53
C PHE A 109 -2.15 -9.61 -4.57
N ALA A 110 -2.80 -9.46 -5.72
CA ALA A 110 -4.21 -9.78 -5.92
C ALA A 110 -4.50 -11.28 -5.71
N GLU A 111 -3.65 -12.17 -6.21
CA GLU A 111 -3.73 -13.62 -5.94
C GLU A 111 -3.60 -13.91 -4.45
N GLN A 112 -2.61 -13.30 -3.78
CA GLN A 112 -2.44 -13.48 -2.34
C GLN A 112 -3.64 -12.99 -1.53
N LEU A 113 -4.32 -11.92 -1.95
CA LEU A 113 -5.55 -11.45 -1.30
C LEU A 113 -6.71 -12.45 -1.39
N LEU A 114 -6.70 -13.32 -2.41
CA LEU A 114 -7.72 -14.37 -2.60
C LEU A 114 -7.38 -15.65 -1.85
N GLU A 115 -6.09 -16.00 -1.77
CA GLU A 115 -5.63 -17.29 -1.27
C GLU A 115 -5.18 -17.28 0.20
N ARG A 116 -4.66 -16.14 0.68
CA ARG A 116 -4.10 -16.07 2.03
C ARG A 116 -5.15 -15.65 3.06
N PRO A 117 -5.06 -16.20 4.29
CA PRO A 117 -5.82 -15.71 5.44
C PRO A 117 -5.64 -14.19 5.63
N ARG A 118 -6.74 -13.48 5.91
CA ARG A 118 -6.78 -12.01 5.97
C ARG A 118 -5.85 -11.42 7.06
N ASP A 119 -5.63 -12.16 8.14
CA ASP A 119 -4.69 -11.84 9.22
C ASP A 119 -3.25 -11.65 8.73
N LYS A 120 -2.86 -12.28 7.60
CA LYS A 120 -1.54 -12.08 6.99
C LYS A 120 -1.34 -10.71 6.37
N PHE A 121 -2.41 -9.94 6.18
CA PHE A 121 -2.37 -8.56 5.67
C PHE A 121 -2.55 -7.52 6.78
N ARG A 122 -2.67 -7.96 8.04
CA ARG A 122 -2.96 -7.10 9.19
C ARG A 122 -1.94 -6.00 9.37
N ILE A 123 -0.66 -6.32 9.24
CA ILE A 123 0.44 -5.36 9.34
C ILE A 123 0.37 -4.29 8.25
N GLN A 124 0.00 -4.66 7.02
CA GLN A 124 -0.16 -3.75 5.90
C GLN A 124 -1.35 -2.82 6.11
N CYS A 125 -2.46 -3.35 6.64
CA CYS A 125 -3.62 -2.55 7.03
C CYS A 125 -3.28 -1.57 8.15
N PHE A 126 -2.57 -2.01 9.19
CA PHE A 126 -2.12 -1.13 10.26
C PHE A 126 -1.18 -0.04 9.74
N ARG A 127 -0.22 -0.40 8.87
CA ARG A 127 0.66 0.57 8.23
C ARG A 127 -0.11 1.63 7.45
N ALA A 128 -1.09 1.21 6.64
CA ALA A 128 -1.94 2.12 5.89
C ALA A 128 -2.78 3.02 6.82
N ALA A 129 -3.28 2.48 7.93
CA ALA A 129 -4.00 3.25 8.93
C ALA A 129 -3.09 4.28 9.62
N VAL A 130 -1.88 3.92 10.04
CA VAL A 130 -0.89 4.87 10.61
C VAL A 130 -0.58 6.00 9.63
N GLU A 131 -0.27 5.68 8.37
CA GLU A 131 -0.02 6.67 7.33
C GLU A 131 -1.21 7.62 7.13
N TRP A 132 -2.43 7.07 7.14
CA TRP A 132 -3.64 7.86 7.00
C TRP A 132 -3.89 8.77 8.21
N VAL A 133 -3.70 8.25 9.43
CA VAL A 133 -3.85 9.00 10.69
C VAL A 133 -2.86 10.16 10.72
N ILE A 134 -1.57 9.90 10.42
CA ILE A 134 -0.54 10.95 10.35
C ILE A 134 -0.93 12.01 9.31
N ALA A 135 -1.34 11.61 8.11
CA ALA A 135 -1.69 12.54 7.03
C ALA A 135 -2.90 13.45 7.37
N HIS A 136 -3.81 12.97 8.21
CA HIS A 136 -5.03 13.68 8.61
C HIS A 136 -5.02 14.11 10.08
N HIS A 137 -3.83 14.11 10.69
CA HIS A 137 -3.67 14.50 12.09
C HIS A 137 -4.06 15.96 12.29
N LYS A 138 -4.73 16.25 13.41
CA LYS A 138 -5.20 17.62 13.75
C LYS A 138 -4.02 18.58 13.92
N ASP A 139 -2.92 18.08 14.48
CA ASP A 139 -1.65 18.79 14.60
C ASP A 139 -0.94 18.86 13.24
N HIS A 140 -0.59 20.08 12.84
CA HIS A 140 0.15 20.35 11.61
C HIS A 140 1.59 19.84 11.68
N GLU A 141 2.22 19.83 12.86
CA GLU A 141 3.62 19.43 12.97
C GLU A 141 3.80 17.92 12.73
N ILE A 142 2.86 17.11 13.22
CA ILE A 142 2.83 15.66 12.93
C ILE A 142 2.64 15.41 11.44
N ARG A 143 1.73 16.14 10.79
CA ARG A 143 1.53 16.03 9.33
C ARG A 143 2.79 16.35 8.55
N ARG A 144 3.55 17.37 8.96
CA ARG A 144 4.79 17.80 8.31
C ARG A 144 5.90 16.75 8.40
N GLN A 145 5.94 16.00 9.50
CA GLN A 145 6.95 14.95 9.69
C GLN A 145 6.73 13.71 8.80
N ARG A 146 5.53 13.56 8.20
CA ARG A 146 5.17 12.42 7.36
C ARG A 146 6.20 12.07 6.28
N SER A 147 6.77 13.06 5.60
CA SER A 147 7.72 12.82 4.50
C SER A 147 9.09 12.32 4.98
N ALA A 148 9.45 12.60 6.23
CA ALA A 148 10.70 12.17 6.85
C ALA A 148 10.53 10.90 7.71
N LEU A 149 9.30 10.50 8.01
CA LEU A 149 8.99 9.35 8.85
C LEU A 149 9.27 8.05 8.12
N VAL A 150 10.08 7.20 8.77
CA VAL A 150 10.36 5.85 8.31
C VAL A 150 9.88 4.87 9.36
N LEU A 151 8.74 4.23 9.08
CA LEU A 151 8.19 3.17 9.93
C LEU A 151 9.14 1.97 9.96
N SER A 152 9.39 1.47 11.16
CA SER A 152 10.16 0.25 11.40
C SER A 152 9.43 -0.96 10.81
N SER A 153 10.19 -1.97 10.40
CA SER A 153 9.59 -3.24 9.99
C SER A 153 9.10 -3.98 11.23
N VAL A 154 7.83 -4.37 11.23
CA VAL A 154 7.20 -5.09 12.34
C VAL A 154 6.85 -6.50 11.85
N ALA A 155 7.23 -7.51 12.62
CA ALA A 155 6.89 -8.90 12.32
C ALA A 155 5.39 -9.13 12.51
N THR A 156 4.80 -10.02 11.71
CA THR A 156 3.41 -10.42 11.89
C THR A 156 3.30 -11.37 13.08
N GLU A 157 2.64 -10.93 14.15
CA GLU A 157 2.33 -11.75 15.31
C GLU A 157 0.82 -11.99 15.41
N GLU A 158 0.43 -13.20 15.79
CA GLU A 158 -0.98 -13.53 15.97
C GLU A 158 -1.56 -12.72 17.12
N GLY A 159 -2.70 -12.06 16.87
CA GLY A 159 -3.37 -11.25 17.88
C GLY A 159 -2.92 -9.78 17.96
N MET A 160 -1.74 -9.41 17.44
CA MET A 160 -1.16 -8.05 17.53
C MET A 160 -2.19 -6.94 17.34
N THR A 161 -2.32 -6.03 18.30
CA THR A 161 -3.22 -4.88 18.21
C THR A 161 -2.65 -3.76 17.36
N PHE A 162 -3.48 -2.78 17.01
CA PHE A 162 -3.00 -1.61 16.28
C PHE A 162 -2.06 -0.77 17.14
N GLU A 163 -2.36 -0.61 18.44
CA GLU A 163 -1.55 0.15 19.38
C GLU A 163 -0.16 -0.47 19.53
N GLU A 164 -0.10 -1.80 19.69
CA GLU A 164 1.16 -2.56 19.74
C GLU A 164 1.94 -2.40 18.43
N TYR A 165 1.26 -2.46 17.28
CA TYR A 165 1.89 -2.20 16.00
C TYR A 165 2.46 -0.78 15.92
N VAL A 166 1.71 0.23 16.35
CA VAL A 166 2.12 1.65 16.35
C VAL A 166 3.37 1.83 17.18
N GLU A 167 3.41 1.28 18.39
CA GLU A 167 4.58 1.33 19.28
C GLU A 167 5.82 0.68 18.64
N HIS A 168 5.65 -0.48 18.00
CA HIS A 168 6.75 -1.15 17.30
C HIS A 168 7.19 -0.39 16.03
N ALA A 169 6.24 0.09 15.22
CA ALA A 169 6.52 0.76 13.96
C ALA A 169 7.15 2.14 14.17
N LEU A 170 6.71 2.87 15.19
CA LEU A 170 7.17 4.21 15.56
C LEU A 170 8.08 4.20 16.81
N THR A 171 8.78 3.09 17.09
CA THR A 171 9.69 2.97 18.24
C THR A 171 10.76 4.08 18.31
N ARG A 172 11.12 4.67 17.15
CA ARG A 172 12.07 5.79 17.04
C ARG A 172 11.44 7.18 17.18
N HIS A 173 10.11 7.25 17.23
CA HIS A 173 9.28 8.46 17.26
C HIS A 173 8.13 8.29 18.28
N PRO A 174 8.44 8.05 19.57
CA PRO A 174 7.44 7.75 20.59
C PRO A 174 6.37 8.84 20.74
N GLU A 175 6.74 10.11 20.54
CA GLU A 175 5.81 11.25 20.56
C GLU A 175 4.76 11.18 19.44
N ILE A 176 5.14 10.63 18.28
CA ILE A 176 4.22 10.45 17.16
C ILE A 176 3.38 9.19 17.37
N ALA A 177 3.96 8.14 17.95
CA ALA A 177 3.25 6.93 18.34
C ALA A 177 2.10 7.27 19.31
N GLU A 178 2.39 8.07 20.34
CA GLU A 178 1.40 8.56 21.30
C GLU A 178 0.30 9.36 20.60
N ALA A 179 0.66 10.35 19.78
CA ALA A 179 -0.32 11.18 19.08
C ALA A 179 -1.21 10.39 18.11
N VAL A 180 -0.64 9.39 17.40
CA VAL A 180 -1.39 8.48 16.53
C VAL A 180 -2.38 7.65 17.35
N ASN A 181 -1.96 7.13 18.52
CA ASN A 181 -2.82 6.33 19.38
C ASN A 181 -3.92 7.15 20.06
N GLU A 182 -3.69 8.42 20.38
CA GLU A 182 -4.68 9.33 20.97
C GLU A 182 -5.72 9.86 19.98
N GLN A 183 -5.45 9.81 18.67
CA GLN A 183 -6.35 10.40 17.68
C GLN A 183 -7.65 9.61 17.59
N PRO A 184 -8.84 10.25 17.72
CA PRO A 184 -10.12 9.59 17.53
C PRO A 184 -10.22 8.98 16.14
N ARG A 185 -10.58 7.71 16.11
CA ARG A 185 -10.49 6.89 14.91
C ARG A 185 -11.78 6.96 14.07
N ASP A 186 -12.85 7.56 14.58
CA ASP A 186 -14.15 7.71 13.89
C ASP A 186 -14.05 8.11 12.40
N LYS A 187 -13.09 8.96 12.02
CA LYS A 187 -12.90 9.32 10.61
C LYS A 187 -12.45 8.16 9.71
N PHE A 188 -11.72 7.18 10.22
CA PHE A 188 -11.36 5.97 9.47
C PHE A 188 -12.57 5.02 9.35
N ARG A 189 -13.49 5.00 10.33
CA ARG A 189 -14.79 4.30 10.21
C ARG A 189 -15.53 4.71 8.94
N ILE A 190 -15.55 6.01 8.66
CA ILE A 190 -16.18 6.57 7.45
C ILE A 190 -15.50 6.06 6.17
N GLN A 191 -14.19 5.81 6.18
CA GLN A 191 -13.49 5.22 5.04
C GLN A 191 -13.82 3.72 4.90
N CYS A 192 -13.94 2.98 6.01
CA CYS A 192 -14.42 1.60 6.00
C CYS A 192 -15.83 1.50 5.41
N PHE A 193 -16.73 2.39 5.85
CA PHE A 193 -18.08 2.45 5.29
C PHE A 193 -18.09 2.83 3.82
N ARG A 194 -17.26 3.80 3.39
CA ARG A 194 -17.09 4.13 1.98
C ARG A 194 -16.71 2.91 1.14
N ALA A 195 -15.69 2.18 1.58
CA ALA A 195 -15.23 0.97 0.91
C ALA A 195 -16.31 -0.14 0.90
N ALA A 196 -17.04 -0.29 2.00
CA ALA A 196 -18.14 -1.23 2.09
C ALA A 196 -19.28 -0.87 1.12
N VAL A 197 -19.67 0.41 1.01
CA VAL A 197 -20.66 0.87 0.01
C VAL A 197 -20.21 0.52 -1.40
N GLU A 198 -18.95 0.81 -1.76
CA GLU A 198 -18.43 0.44 -3.08
C GLU A 198 -18.47 -1.07 -3.33
N TRP A 199 -18.16 -1.88 -2.31
CA TRP A 199 -18.23 -3.33 -2.40
C TRP A 199 -19.66 -3.83 -2.58
N VAL A 200 -20.62 -3.28 -1.83
CA VAL A 200 -22.05 -3.63 -1.95
C VAL A 200 -22.53 -3.31 -3.36
N ILE A 201 -22.24 -2.11 -3.87
CA ILE A 201 -22.59 -1.71 -5.23
C ILE A 201 -21.95 -2.65 -6.25
N ALA A 202 -20.67 -2.99 -6.10
CA ALA A 202 -19.97 -3.89 -7.03
C ALA A 202 -20.56 -5.31 -7.05
N ASN A 203 -21.14 -5.75 -5.92
CA ASN A 203 -21.76 -7.07 -5.76
C ASN A 203 -23.29 -6.97 -5.76
N HIS A 204 -23.86 -5.88 -6.29
CA HIS A 204 -25.31 -5.69 -6.30
C HIS A 204 -25.97 -6.68 -7.25
N LYS A 205 -27.14 -7.21 -6.85
CA LYS A 205 -27.91 -8.20 -7.65
C LYS A 205 -28.35 -7.59 -8.98
N ASP A 206 -28.81 -6.34 -8.94
CA ASP A 206 -29.10 -5.55 -10.13
C ASP A 206 -27.81 -5.17 -10.89
N HIS A 207 -27.78 -5.51 -12.18
CA HIS A 207 -26.69 -5.17 -13.09
C HIS A 207 -26.60 -3.67 -13.38
N GLU A 208 -27.72 -2.95 -13.40
CA GLU A 208 -27.72 -1.52 -13.72
C GLU A 208 -27.07 -0.70 -12.61
N ILE A 209 -27.33 -1.07 -11.34
CA ILE A 209 -26.64 -0.47 -10.19
C ILE A 209 -25.13 -0.73 -10.24
N ARG A 210 -24.71 -1.96 -10.58
CA ARG A 210 -23.28 -2.29 -10.75
C ARG A 210 -22.61 -1.43 -11.82
N ARG A 211 -23.30 -1.16 -12.94
CA ARG A 211 -22.79 -0.37 -14.06
C ARG A 211 -22.59 1.10 -13.71
N GLN A 212 -23.40 1.63 -12.80
CA GLN A 212 -23.31 3.02 -12.37
C GLN A 212 -22.12 3.28 -11.43
N ARG A 213 -21.48 2.23 -10.89
CA ARG A 213 -20.34 2.35 -9.95
C ARG A 213 -19.25 3.33 -10.39
N SER A 214 -18.85 3.29 -11.66
CA SER A 214 -17.77 4.16 -12.16
C SER A 214 -18.18 5.63 -12.31
N ALA A 215 -19.47 5.92 -12.36
CA ALA A 215 -20.01 7.28 -12.47
C ALA A 215 -20.45 7.85 -11.11
N LEU A 216 -20.52 7.01 -10.08
CA LEU A 216 -20.95 7.40 -8.74
C LEU A 216 -19.89 8.26 -8.05
N VAL A 217 -20.34 9.40 -7.52
CA VAL A 217 -19.52 10.28 -6.69
C VAL A 217 -20.14 10.32 -5.30
N LEU A 218 -19.55 9.57 -4.37
CA LEU A 218 -19.93 9.59 -2.95
C LEU A 218 -19.61 10.96 -2.34
N SER A 219 -20.59 11.55 -1.68
CA SER A 219 -20.45 12.79 -0.92
C SER A 219 -19.51 12.58 0.27
N SER A 220 -18.79 13.64 0.66
CA SER A 220 -18.04 13.64 1.92
C SER A 220 -19.01 13.63 3.09
N VAL A 221 -18.86 12.67 4.00
CA VAL A 221 -19.69 12.55 5.21
C VAL A 221 -18.81 12.86 6.41
N ALA A 222 -19.28 13.77 7.28
CA ALA A 222 -18.62 14.01 8.57
C ALA A 222 -18.93 12.84 9.50
N SER A 223 -17.92 12.33 10.20
CA SER A 223 -18.14 11.27 11.18
C SER A 223 -18.86 11.83 12.39
N THR A 224 -19.97 11.19 12.79
CA THR A 224 -20.67 11.44 14.04
C THR A 224 -20.66 10.19 14.90
N GLU A 225 -20.56 10.36 16.21
CA GLU A 225 -20.61 9.26 17.16
C GLU A 225 -21.90 8.46 16.98
N GLY A 226 -21.78 7.12 16.93
CA GLY A 226 -22.94 6.23 16.77
C GLY A 226 -23.54 6.11 15.37
N MET A 227 -23.06 6.84 14.36
CA MET A 227 -23.60 6.76 12.97
C MET A 227 -23.67 5.32 12.48
N THR A 228 -24.81 4.85 11.98
CA THR A 228 -24.93 3.50 11.41
C THR A 228 -24.42 3.42 9.98
N PHE A 229 -24.25 2.20 9.45
CA PHE A 229 -23.90 2.02 8.04
C PHE A 229 -25.00 2.56 7.11
N GLU A 230 -26.27 2.30 7.45
CA GLU A 230 -27.43 2.76 6.68
C GLU A 230 -27.54 4.28 6.66
N GLU A 231 -27.31 4.93 7.80
CA GLU A 231 -27.25 6.39 7.88
C GLU A 231 -26.10 6.93 7.01
N TYR A 232 -24.92 6.31 7.08
CA TYR A 232 -23.81 6.69 6.22
C TYR A 232 -24.16 6.59 4.73
N VAL A 233 -24.81 5.50 4.31
CA VAL A 233 -25.26 5.29 2.91
C VAL A 233 -26.15 6.45 2.44
N GLU A 234 -27.14 6.84 3.25
CA GLU A 234 -28.06 7.93 2.92
C GLU A 234 -27.33 9.27 2.76
N HIS A 235 -26.37 9.58 3.63
CA HIS A 235 -25.58 10.80 3.54
C HIS A 235 -24.59 10.77 2.35
N ALA A 236 -23.91 9.64 2.14
CA ALA A 236 -22.89 9.48 1.11
C ALA A 236 -23.50 9.46 -0.31
N LEU A 237 -24.68 8.86 -0.46
CA LEU A 237 -25.43 8.77 -1.71
C LEU A 237 -26.62 9.74 -1.75
N THR A 238 -26.56 10.87 -1.02
CA THR A 238 -27.63 11.89 -1.01
C THR A 238 -28.01 12.41 -2.42
N ARG A 239 -27.07 12.38 -3.37
CA ARG A 239 -27.31 12.75 -4.78
C ARG A 239 -27.92 11.65 -5.64
N HIS A 240 -28.00 10.43 -5.10
CA HIS A 240 -28.44 9.21 -5.76
C HIS A 240 -29.35 8.39 -4.82
N PRO A 241 -30.51 8.95 -4.40
CA PRO A 241 -31.37 8.34 -3.39
C PRO A 241 -31.87 6.94 -3.75
N GLU A 242 -32.16 6.69 -5.04
CA GLU A 242 -32.58 5.36 -5.52
C GLU A 242 -31.49 4.29 -5.30
N ILE A 243 -30.22 4.66 -5.48
CA ILE A 243 -29.09 3.75 -5.25
C ILE A 243 -28.85 3.57 -3.76
N ALA A 244 -29.01 4.63 -2.96
CA ALA A 244 -28.94 4.55 -1.50
C ALA A 244 -29.97 3.55 -0.96
N GLU A 245 -31.22 3.66 -1.43
CA GLU A 245 -32.31 2.75 -1.08
C GLU A 245 -31.99 1.32 -1.47
N ALA A 246 -31.55 1.09 -2.71
CA ALA A 246 -31.20 -0.25 -3.19
C ALA A 246 -30.03 -0.89 -2.42
N VAL A 247 -28.98 -0.12 -2.10
CA VAL A 247 -27.86 -0.57 -1.26
C VAL A 247 -28.35 -0.98 0.12
N ASN A 248 -29.14 -0.12 0.78
CA ASN A 248 -29.67 -0.42 2.11
C ASN A 248 -30.66 -1.60 2.10
N GLU A 249 -31.47 -1.74 1.05
CA GLU A 249 -32.35 -2.89 0.88
C GLU A 249 -31.57 -4.19 0.68
N GLN A 250 -30.50 -4.18 -0.11
CA GLN A 250 -29.65 -5.36 -0.28
C GLN A 250 -28.99 -5.77 1.04
N VAL A 251 -28.51 -4.81 1.85
CA VAL A 251 -27.94 -5.11 3.18
C VAL A 251 -28.98 -5.76 4.09
N ARG A 252 -30.24 -5.32 4.07
CA ARG A 252 -31.31 -5.93 4.88
C ARG A 252 -31.70 -7.33 4.40
N CYS A 253 -31.77 -7.54 3.08
CA CYS A 253 -32.37 -8.74 2.49
C CYS A 253 -31.35 -9.83 2.11
N ASP A 254 -30.06 -9.50 2.01
CA ASP A 254 -29.00 -10.45 1.63
C ASP A 254 -28.07 -10.75 2.81
N GLU A 255 -28.17 -11.98 3.34
CA GLU A 255 -27.40 -12.41 4.51
C GLU A 255 -25.88 -12.33 4.30
N ARG A 256 -25.39 -12.58 3.07
CA ARG A 256 -23.95 -12.51 2.77
C ARG A 256 -23.47 -11.07 2.84
N VAL A 257 -24.25 -10.15 2.27
CA VAL A 257 -23.94 -8.71 2.29
C VAL A 257 -24.02 -8.17 3.71
N ARG A 258 -25.08 -8.52 4.45
CA ARG A 258 -25.23 -8.13 5.85
C ARG A 258 -24.05 -8.59 6.71
N ARG A 259 -23.68 -9.88 6.63
CA ARG A 259 -22.51 -10.41 7.35
C ARG A 259 -21.22 -9.70 6.98
N PHE A 260 -21.06 -9.29 5.72
CA PHE A 260 -19.89 -8.52 5.31
C PHE A 260 -19.88 -7.14 5.98
N VAL A 261 -20.99 -6.40 5.94
CA VAL A 261 -21.10 -5.07 6.59
C VAL A 261 -20.90 -5.18 8.10
N ASP A 262 -21.58 -6.13 8.75
CA ASP A 262 -21.43 -6.40 10.19
C ASP A 262 -19.97 -6.74 10.53
N HIS A 263 -19.30 -7.50 9.67
CA HIS A 263 -17.88 -7.83 9.85
C HIS A 263 -16.98 -6.63 9.65
N VAL A 264 -17.24 -5.75 8.66
CA VAL A 264 -16.48 -4.49 8.52
C VAL A 264 -16.66 -3.62 9.76
N GLU A 265 -17.88 -3.54 10.31
CA GLU A 265 -18.14 -2.78 11.52
C GLU A 265 -17.53 -3.42 12.77
N TYR A 266 -17.57 -4.74 12.88
CA TYR A 266 -16.95 -5.48 13.98
C TYR A 266 -15.43 -5.38 13.94
N GLU A 267 -14.82 -5.65 12.78
CA GLU A 267 -13.37 -5.51 12.59
C GLU A 267 -12.98 -4.07 12.82
N TRP A 268 -13.73 -3.07 12.32
CA TRP A 268 -13.49 -1.67 12.67
C TRP A 268 -13.35 -1.44 14.19
N ARG A 269 -14.28 -1.97 14.99
CA ARG A 269 -14.28 -1.81 16.46
C ARG A 269 -13.17 -2.59 17.18
N ARG A 270 -12.54 -3.55 16.52
CA ARG A 270 -11.52 -4.46 17.10
C ARG A 270 -10.12 -4.16 16.58
N PHE A 271 -10.01 -3.69 15.35
CA PHE A 271 -8.78 -3.48 14.61
C PHE A 271 -8.28 -2.05 14.78
N LEU A 272 -9.18 -1.11 15.03
CA LEU A 272 -8.96 0.31 15.27
C LEU A 272 -9.87 0.75 16.42
#